data_AF-A0A946NCE6-F1
#
_entry.id   AF-A0A946NCE6-F1
#
_cell.length_a   1.000
_cell.length_b   1.000
_cell.length_c   1.000
_cell.angle_alpha   90.00
_cell.angle_beta   90.00
_cell.angle_gamma   90.00
#
_symmetry.space_group_name_H-M   'P 1'
#
loop_
_entity.id
_entity.type
_entity.pdbx_description
1 polymer ?
#
loop_
_entity_poly.entity_id
_entity_poly.type
_entity_poly.pdbx_seq_one_letter_code
_entity_poly.pdbx_strand_id
1 'polypeptide(L)'
;MKFPKFESECLTDPAWGPNPNLTGDCGKPYGWVKKMAWAGGEKVWPCAYEMVRNYNMDNATINAMLVEIDLNGRSDEEVATEWLKNNKDVWKPWTTCAG
;
A
#
# COMPACT_ATOMS: atom_id res chain seq x y z
N MET A 1 -18.43 8.01 14.06
CA MET A 1 -18.62 6.64 14.61
C MET A 1 -17.24 6.01 14.72
N LYS A 2 -16.84 5.51 15.89
CA LYS A 2 -15.51 4.90 16.10
C LYS A 2 -15.74 3.44 16.50
N PHE A 3 -15.31 2.52 15.65
CA PHE A 3 -15.35 1.09 15.96
C PHE A 3 -14.41 0.75 17.14
N PRO A 4 -14.64 -0.38 17.84
CA PRO A 4 -13.69 -0.92 18.81
C PRO A 4 -12.29 -1.06 18.20
N LYS A 5 -11.23 -0.83 18.99
CA LYS A 5 -9.85 -0.99 18.50
C LYS A 5 -9.59 -2.48 18.22
N PHE A 6 -8.91 -2.79 17.12
CA PHE A 6 -8.54 -4.16 16.80
C PHE A 6 -7.70 -4.84 17.89
N GLU A 7 -8.09 -6.05 18.26
CA GLU A 7 -7.32 -7.07 18.98
C GLU A 7 -7.56 -8.42 18.29
N SER A 8 -6.64 -9.39 18.46
CA SER A 8 -6.72 -10.70 17.78
C SER A 8 -8.03 -11.46 18.07
N GLU A 9 -8.55 -11.28 19.26
CA GLU A 9 -9.74 -11.86 19.83
C GLU A 9 -10.99 -11.43 19.06
N CYS A 10 -11.00 -10.22 18.46
CA CYS A 10 -12.09 -9.78 17.58
C CYS A 10 -12.36 -10.77 16.43
N LEU A 11 -11.35 -11.50 15.96
CA LEU A 11 -11.51 -12.45 14.85
C LEU A 11 -11.84 -13.87 15.32
N THR A 12 -11.79 -14.15 16.62
CA THR A 12 -11.84 -15.52 17.16
C THR A 12 -12.83 -15.73 18.30
N ASP A 13 -13.17 -14.68 19.04
CA ASP A 13 -14.13 -14.68 20.15
C ASP A 13 -15.35 -13.78 19.83
N PRO A 14 -16.53 -14.37 19.55
CA PRO A 14 -17.76 -13.61 19.34
C PRO A 14 -18.14 -12.71 20.53
N ALA A 15 -17.73 -13.04 21.76
CA ALA A 15 -18.07 -12.26 22.94
C ALA A 15 -17.15 -11.04 23.17
N TRP A 16 -16.07 -10.91 22.39
CA TRP A 16 -15.11 -9.81 22.56
C TRP A 16 -15.71 -8.45 22.15
N GLY A 17 -16.57 -8.43 21.13
CA GLY A 17 -17.09 -7.20 20.54
C GLY A 17 -18.51 -6.82 21.00
N PRO A 18 -19.02 -5.66 20.53
CA PRO A 18 -20.39 -5.21 20.81
C PRO A 18 -21.50 -6.20 20.43
N ASN A 19 -21.25 -7.09 19.47
CA ASN A 19 -22.16 -8.14 19.07
C ASN A 19 -21.68 -9.50 19.62
N PRO A 20 -22.28 -10.02 20.71
CA PRO A 20 -21.82 -11.25 21.35
C PRO A 20 -22.03 -12.52 20.51
N ASN A 21 -22.65 -12.39 19.32
CA ASN A 21 -22.95 -13.51 18.43
C ASN A 21 -22.09 -13.53 17.16
N LEU A 22 -21.26 -12.50 16.92
CA LEU A 22 -20.47 -12.39 15.69
C LEU A 22 -19.06 -11.88 15.99
N THR A 23 -18.07 -12.45 15.31
CA THR A 23 -16.70 -11.93 15.23
C THR A 23 -16.58 -10.86 14.15
N GLY A 24 -15.53 -10.03 14.21
CA GLY A 24 -15.20 -9.05 13.17
C GLY A 24 -15.96 -7.73 13.27
N ASP A 25 -16.54 -7.44 14.42
CA ASP A 25 -17.28 -6.22 14.74
C ASP A 25 -16.40 -5.11 15.37
N CYS A 26 -15.07 -5.24 15.20
CA CYS A 26 -14.07 -4.22 15.50
C CYS A 26 -13.61 -3.42 14.28
N GLY A 27 -12.82 -2.38 14.54
CA GLY A 27 -12.04 -1.70 13.51
C GLY A 27 -10.94 -2.61 12.96
N LYS A 28 -10.40 -2.25 11.80
CA LYS A 28 -9.27 -2.97 11.20
C LYS A 28 -7.97 -2.64 11.94
N PRO A 29 -6.98 -3.55 11.94
CA PRO A 29 -5.64 -3.22 12.41
C PRO A 29 -5.06 -2.08 11.56
N TYR A 30 -4.38 -1.16 12.21
CA TYR A 30 -3.49 -0.22 11.52
C TYR A 30 -2.20 -0.96 11.19
N GLY A 31 -1.80 -0.95 9.93
CA GLY A 31 -0.71 -1.79 9.46
C GLY A 31 0.05 -1.18 8.29
N TRP A 32 0.96 -1.99 7.77
CA TRP A 32 1.81 -1.68 6.63
C TRP A 32 1.14 -2.11 5.32
N VAL A 33 1.56 -1.48 4.22
CA VAL A 33 1.33 -1.99 2.87
C VAL A 33 2.57 -2.77 2.46
N LYS A 34 2.44 -4.09 2.21
CA LYS A 34 3.54 -4.93 1.74
C LYS A 34 3.52 -5.08 0.23
N LYS A 35 4.71 -5.11 -0.36
CA LYS A 35 4.95 -5.51 -1.74
C LYS A 35 5.17 -7.01 -1.79
N MET A 36 4.50 -7.69 -2.72
CA MET A 36 4.64 -9.13 -2.94
C MET A 36 5.04 -9.36 -4.40
N ALA A 37 5.89 -10.35 -4.63
CA ALA A 37 6.39 -10.68 -5.96
C ALA A 37 6.47 -12.21 -6.12
N TRP A 38 6.49 -12.67 -7.37
CA TRP A 38 6.56 -14.10 -7.68
C TRP A 38 7.90 -14.72 -7.24
N ALA A 39 7.86 -15.86 -6.55
CA ALA A 39 9.06 -16.48 -5.98
C ALA A 39 10.17 -16.78 -7.01
N GLY A 40 9.84 -17.05 -8.28
CA GLY A 40 10.83 -17.30 -9.33
C GLY A 40 11.30 -16.06 -10.09
N GLY A 41 10.65 -14.91 -9.89
CA GLY A 41 10.83 -13.76 -10.79
C GLY A 41 12.16 -13.05 -10.61
N GLU A 42 12.77 -13.13 -9.43
CA GLU A 42 14.10 -12.55 -9.19
C GLU A 42 15.17 -13.18 -10.07
N LYS A 43 15.05 -14.48 -10.37
CA LYS A 43 15.99 -15.17 -11.28
C LYS A 43 15.85 -14.69 -12.72
N VAL A 44 14.69 -14.18 -13.09
CA VAL A 44 14.38 -13.73 -14.45
C VAL A 44 14.60 -12.22 -14.60
N TRP A 45 14.26 -11.45 -13.57
CA TRP A 45 14.28 -9.98 -13.55
C TRP A 45 14.93 -9.45 -12.26
N PRO A 46 16.22 -9.71 -12.03
CA PRO A 46 16.89 -9.32 -10.78
C PRO A 46 16.81 -7.81 -10.53
N CYS A 47 17.06 -7.00 -11.56
CA CYS A 47 16.97 -5.54 -11.43
C CYS A 47 15.55 -5.02 -11.15
N ALA A 48 14.51 -5.69 -11.66
CA ALA A 48 13.13 -5.30 -11.34
C ALA A 48 12.80 -5.61 -9.87
N TYR A 49 13.34 -6.70 -9.33
CA TYR A 49 13.15 -7.07 -7.92
C TYR A 49 13.89 -6.10 -7.00
N GLU A 50 15.11 -5.67 -7.35
CA GLU A 50 15.81 -4.60 -6.65
C GLU A 50 15.02 -3.29 -6.68
N MET A 51 14.48 -2.90 -7.84
CA MET A 51 13.62 -1.73 -7.93
C MET A 51 12.39 -1.84 -7.02
N VAL A 52 11.71 -2.99 -7.02
CA VAL A 52 10.56 -3.23 -6.14
C VAL A 52 10.98 -3.19 -4.67
N ARG A 53 12.17 -3.65 -4.29
CA ARG A 53 12.68 -3.53 -2.91
C ARG A 53 12.90 -2.08 -2.54
N ASN A 54 13.57 -1.32 -3.40
CA ASN A 54 13.92 0.07 -3.16
C ASN A 54 12.73 1.04 -3.21
N TYR A 55 11.63 0.67 -3.91
CA TYR A 55 10.42 1.47 -3.98
C TYR A 55 9.92 1.87 -2.58
N ASN A 56 9.81 3.17 -2.31
CA ASN A 56 9.29 3.66 -1.04
C ASN A 56 8.48 4.94 -1.25
N MET A 57 7.17 4.86 -1.07
CA MET A 57 6.27 5.99 -1.24
C MET A 57 5.43 6.16 0.03
N ASP A 58 5.31 7.40 0.49
CA ASP A 58 4.53 7.72 1.68
C ASP A 58 3.03 7.90 1.39
N ASN A 59 2.24 7.87 2.46
CA ASN A 59 0.79 7.98 2.38
C ASN A 59 0.34 9.36 1.85
N ALA A 60 1.08 10.43 2.16
CA ALA A 60 0.72 11.78 1.71
C ALA A 60 0.81 11.89 0.18
N THR A 61 1.86 11.33 -0.40
CA THR A 61 2.10 11.28 -1.85
C THR A 61 1.03 10.46 -2.55
N ILE A 62 0.72 9.26 -2.05
CA ILE A 62 -0.33 8.41 -2.63
C ILE A 62 -1.70 9.11 -2.55
N ASN A 63 -2.04 9.70 -1.41
CA ASN A 63 -3.34 10.39 -1.23
C ASN A 63 -3.48 11.61 -2.15
N ALA A 64 -2.41 12.38 -2.36
CA ALA A 64 -2.45 13.49 -3.30
C ALA A 64 -2.74 13.01 -4.73
N MET A 65 -2.14 11.91 -5.17
CA MET A 65 -2.45 11.31 -6.48
C MET A 65 -3.87 10.75 -6.55
N LEU A 66 -4.36 10.12 -5.48
CA LEU A 66 -5.74 9.59 -5.43
C LEU A 66 -6.78 10.72 -5.49
N VAL A 67 -6.54 11.88 -4.88
CA VAL A 67 -7.43 13.05 -4.99
C VAL A 67 -7.60 13.48 -6.45
N GLU A 68 -6.52 13.51 -7.22
CA GLU A 68 -6.57 13.87 -8.64
C GLU A 68 -7.38 12.88 -9.48
N ILE A 69 -7.33 11.59 -9.13
CA ILE A 69 -8.07 10.54 -9.83
C ILE A 69 -9.54 10.54 -9.40
N ASP A 70 -9.80 10.38 -8.10
CA ASP A 70 -11.13 10.09 -7.57
C ASP A 70 -12.03 11.34 -7.50
N LEU A 71 -11.45 12.52 -7.25
CA LEU A 71 -12.22 13.76 -7.10
C LEU A 71 -12.16 14.65 -8.34
N ASN A 72 -11.00 14.71 -9.01
CA ASN A 72 -10.82 15.56 -10.20
C ASN A 72 -11.02 14.79 -11.52
N GLY A 73 -11.22 13.47 -11.47
CA GLY A 73 -11.59 12.65 -12.62
C GLY A 73 -10.47 12.46 -13.66
N ARG A 74 -9.21 12.66 -13.26
CA ARG A 74 -8.05 12.45 -14.14
C ARG A 74 -7.75 10.95 -14.27
N SER A 75 -7.09 10.54 -15.35
CA SER A 75 -6.68 9.14 -15.48
C SER A 75 -5.50 8.82 -14.56
N ASP A 76 -5.45 7.58 -14.09
CA ASP A 76 -4.35 7.03 -13.31
C ASP A 76 -3.02 7.11 -14.08
N GLU A 77 -3.02 6.82 -15.38
CA GLU A 77 -1.84 6.91 -16.23
C GLU A 77 -1.29 8.34 -16.33
N GLU A 78 -2.16 9.35 -16.48
CA GLU A 78 -1.76 10.75 -16.56
C GLU A 78 -1.11 11.21 -15.25
N VAL A 79 -1.79 10.94 -14.12
CA VAL A 79 -1.33 11.33 -12.79
C VAL A 79 -0.01 10.64 -12.43
N ALA A 80 0.12 9.33 -12.70
CA ALA A 80 1.35 8.60 -12.46
C ALA A 80 2.52 9.09 -13.34
N THR A 81 2.25 9.37 -14.61
CA THR A 81 3.27 9.90 -15.54
C THR A 81 3.75 11.29 -15.13
N GLU A 82 2.83 12.17 -14.75
CA GLU A 82 3.18 13.49 -14.22
C GLU A 82 4.02 13.36 -12.94
N TRP A 83 3.61 12.49 -12.01
CA TRP A 83 4.36 12.25 -10.79
C TRP A 83 5.79 11.79 -11.09
N LEU A 84 5.97 10.81 -11.99
CA LEU A 84 7.30 10.36 -12.41
C LEU A 84 8.13 11.49 -13.05
N LYS A 85 7.50 12.33 -13.88
CA LYS A 85 8.21 13.46 -14.51
C LYS A 85 8.74 14.45 -13.47
N ASN A 86 7.95 14.72 -12.43
CA ASN A 86 8.24 15.76 -11.44
C ASN A 86 9.06 15.27 -10.23
N ASN A 87 9.12 13.95 -9.99
CA ASN A 87 9.74 13.38 -8.79
C ASN A 87 10.96 12.50 -9.11
N LYS A 88 11.76 12.90 -10.11
CA LYS A 88 12.93 12.13 -10.58
C LYS A 88 13.93 11.80 -9.48
N ASP A 89 14.16 12.74 -8.56
CA ASP A 89 15.13 12.55 -7.48
C ASP A 89 14.64 11.53 -6.44
N VAL A 90 13.32 11.29 -6.39
CA VAL A 90 12.71 10.30 -5.51
C VAL A 90 12.80 8.90 -6.13
N TRP A 91 12.38 8.73 -7.39
CA TRP A 91 12.27 7.38 -7.97
C TRP A 91 13.55 6.88 -8.64
N LYS A 92 14.43 7.74 -9.15
CA LYS A 92 15.67 7.30 -9.80
C LYS A 92 16.56 6.46 -8.88
N PRO A 93 16.75 6.79 -7.59
CA PRO A 93 17.47 5.91 -6.66
C PRO A 93 16.88 4.50 -6.60
N TRP A 94 15.57 4.34 -6.77
CA TRP A 94 14.94 3.03 -6.77
C TRP A 94 15.39 2.16 -7.94
N THR A 95 15.74 2.77 -9.07
CA THR A 95 16.15 2.04 -10.29
C THR A 95 17.61 1.58 -10.28
N THR A 96 18.35 1.87 -9.20
CA THR A 96 19.74 1.40 -9.08
C THR A 96 19.74 -0.13 -8.95
N CYS A 97 20.46 -0.79 -9.85
CA CYS A 97 20.68 -2.24 -9.82
C CYS A 97 22.17 -2.49 -9.61
N ALA A 98 22.52 -3.15 -8.51
CA ALA A 98 23.85 -3.73 -8.35
C ALA A 98 23.86 -5.01 -9.22
N GLY A 99 24.37 -4.88 -10.45
CA GLY A 99 24.57 -6.00 -11.35
C GLY A 99 25.61 -6.99 -10.84
#